data_AF-A0A7C3Z8Z8-F1
#
_entry.id   AF-A0A7C3Z8Z8-F1
#
_cell.length_a   1.000
_cell.length_b   1.000
_cell.length_c   1.000
_cell.angle_alpha   90.00
_cell.angle_beta   90.00
_cell.angle_gamma   90.00
#
_symmetry.space_group_name_H-M   'P 1'
#
loop_
_entity.id
_entity.type
_entity.pdbx_description
1 polymer ?
#
loop_
_entity_poly.entity_id
_entity_poly.type
_entity_poly.pdbx_seq_one_letter_code
_entity_poly.pdbx_strand_id
1 'polypeptide(L)'
;MCPNKPGARELLLRWAEEKLMAFADVMPDYLWIWPYDTGGCTCDRCAPWGANGFLSIAEPIARLYRSHVPCGRVILSTWYFDHFIDGEWEGLAKAFRNRPDWVDYIMVDDSGDTFPDYPLRHGVPGGLPMLNFPEISMYKSWWGGVGANPLLRHLQALWDVAGKHVAGGFPYSEGIYEDINKAIIAQFQWKGMRSAVDIVREYVASEYSVDVVDDVVTALDILEKNNQHSHREQDGIHCIPMERTIDADRAWQLLQRADALLSPQVRKSWRWRILYLRGLIDAELAANDCRITDKCEEAFKELVSIYHAENAALVVSPPTREALKLKRSWL
;
A
#
# COMPACT_ATOMS: atom_id res chain seq x y z
N MET A 1 13.32 -1.84 20.85
CA MET A 1 14.22 -2.21 21.97
C MET A 1 15.65 -2.28 21.45
N CYS A 2 16.63 -1.70 22.14
CA CYS A 2 18.03 -1.72 21.66
C CYS A 2 18.66 -3.11 21.83
N PRO A 3 19.10 -3.81 20.76
CA PRO A 3 19.68 -5.16 20.87
C PRO A 3 21.02 -5.19 21.60
N ASN A 4 21.68 -4.03 21.76
CA ASN A 4 22.97 -3.89 22.43
C ASN A 4 22.85 -3.72 23.96
N LYS A 5 21.64 -3.63 24.53
CA LYS A 5 21.44 -3.56 25.98
C LYS A 5 21.53 -4.99 26.59
N PRO A 6 22.03 -5.15 27.83
CA PRO A 6 22.11 -6.46 28.47
C PRO A 6 20.76 -7.19 28.49
N GLY A 7 20.73 -8.45 28.05
CA GLY A 7 19.52 -9.29 28.01
C GLY A 7 18.53 -8.97 26.88
N ALA A 8 18.73 -7.88 26.13
CA ALA A 8 17.77 -7.44 25.13
C ALA A 8 17.77 -8.36 23.89
N ARG A 9 18.94 -8.84 23.46
CA ARG A 9 19.07 -9.72 22.30
C ARG A 9 18.39 -11.06 22.55
N GLU A 10 18.61 -11.64 23.74
CA GLU A 10 17.98 -12.88 24.17
C GLU A 10 16.46 -12.73 24.24
N LEU A 11 15.98 -11.61 24.76
CA LEU A 11 14.55 -11.31 24.82
C LEU A 11 13.92 -11.17 23.43
N LEU A 12 14.58 -10.44 22.51
CA LEU A 12 14.13 -10.27 21.13
C LEU A 12 14.04 -11.60 20.38
N LEU A 13 15.04 -12.48 20.56
CA LEU A 13 15.05 -13.80 19.94
C LEU A 13 13.97 -14.71 20.53
N ARG A 14 13.77 -14.69 21.85
CA ARG A 14 12.68 -15.42 22.49
C ARG A 14 11.33 -14.99 21.95
N TRP A 15 11.08 -13.69 21.81
CA TRP A 15 9.83 -13.19 21.23
C TRP A 15 9.67 -13.54 19.75
N ALA A 16 10.77 -13.56 18.98
CA ALA A 16 10.72 -14.02 17.59
C ALA A 16 10.34 -15.51 17.52
N GLU A 17 10.92 -16.34 18.41
CA GLU A 17 10.57 -17.76 18.52
C GLU A 17 9.12 -17.97 18.94
N GLU A 18 8.67 -17.28 19.99
CA GLU A 18 7.28 -17.36 20.47
C GLU A 18 6.28 -17.01 19.36
N LYS A 19 6.56 -15.98 18.56
CA LYS A 19 5.74 -15.60 17.40
C LYS A 19 5.73 -16.69 16.33
N LEU A 20 6.88 -17.28 16.01
CA LEU A 20 6.97 -18.36 15.04
C LEU A 20 6.20 -19.60 15.53
N MET A 21 6.35 -19.96 16.80
CA MET A 21 5.69 -21.11 17.40
C MET A 21 4.18 -20.94 17.54
N ALA A 22 3.66 -19.71 17.50
CA ALA A 22 2.22 -19.47 17.41
C ALA A 22 1.61 -20.04 16.10
N PHE A 23 2.43 -20.32 15.09
CA PHE A 23 2.05 -20.94 13.82
C PHE A 23 2.65 -22.34 13.66
N ALA A 24 2.94 -23.05 14.74
CA ALA A 24 3.68 -24.32 14.70
C ALA A 24 2.96 -25.45 13.93
N ASP A 25 1.66 -25.33 13.72
CA ASP A 25 0.83 -26.26 12.96
C ASP A 25 0.95 -26.09 11.43
N VAL A 26 1.39 -24.91 10.97
CA VAL A 26 1.58 -24.61 9.55
C VAL A 26 3.05 -24.41 9.20
N MET A 27 3.76 -23.60 9.99
CA MET A 27 5.12 -23.10 9.77
C MET A 27 5.29 -22.38 8.41
N PRO A 28 5.41 -21.03 8.39
CA PRO A 28 5.53 -20.29 7.13
C PRO A 28 6.76 -20.67 6.30
N ASP A 29 6.61 -20.85 4.99
CA ASP A 29 7.72 -21.11 4.03
C ASP A 29 8.65 -19.90 3.84
N TYR A 30 8.18 -18.70 4.17
CA TYR A 30 8.92 -17.45 4.05
C TYR A 30 8.87 -16.70 5.37
N LEU A 31 10.03 -16.24 5.83
CA LEU A 31 10.18 -15.24 6.88
C LEU A 31 10.55 -13.90 6.25
N TRP A 32 9.83 -12.86 6.60
CA TRP A 32 10.13 -11.49 6.18
C TRP A 32 10.54 -10.64 7.38
N ILE A 33 11.77 -10.13 7.36
CA ILE A 33 12.36 -9.36 8.46
C ILE A 33 12.38 -7.88 8.11
N TRP A 34 11.85 -7.04 9.01
CA TRP A 34 11.59 -5.61 8.78
C TRP A 34 12.45 -4.68 9.64
N PRO A 35 12.91 -3.54 9.10
CA PRO A 35 13.66 -2.55 9.87
C PRO A 35 12.76 -1.60 10.67
N TYR A 36 11.97 -0.73 10.03
CA TYR A 36 11.44 0.50 10.65
C TYR A 36 10.06 0.38 11.29
N ASP A 37 9.09 -0.26 10.64
CA ASP A 37 7.72 -0.36 11.17
C ASP A 37 7.64 -1.18 12.46
N THR A 38 8.56 -2.14 12.62
CA THR A 38 8.74 -2.92 13.85
C THR A 38 9.58 -2.21 14.92
N GLY A 39 9.98 -0.96 14.64
CA GLY A 39 10.81 -0.12 15.48
C GLY A 39 12.31 -0.28 15.24
N GLY A 40 13.08 0.75 15.60
CA GLY A 40 14.53 0.76 15.47
C GLY A 40 15.25 1.24 16.72
N CYS A 41 16.58 1.33 16.64
CA CYS A 41 17.39 1.95 17.68
C CYS A 41 18.44 2.88 17.07
N THR A 42 18.44 4.12 17.56
CA THR A 42 19.31 5.21 17.07
C THR A 42 20.52 5.49 17.98
N CYS A 43 20.83 4.60 18.94
CA CYS A 43 22.02 4.78 19.76
C CYS A 43 23.29 4.56 18.93
N ASP A 44 24.43 5.10 19.39
CA ASP A 44 25.71 5.05 18.66
C ASP A 44 26.17 3.65 18.28
N ARG A 45 25.75 2.62 19.03
CA ARG A 45 26.08 1.22 18.73
C ARG A 45 25.16 0.57 17.69
N CYS A 46 24.00 1.17 17.41
CA CYS A 46 23.02 0.65 16.47
C CYS A 46 22.94 1.48 15.19
N ALA A 47 23.30 2.77 15.23
CA ALA A 47 23.27 3.65 14.07
C ALA A 47 24.39 3.30 13.06
N PRO A 48 24.16 3.52 11.75
CA PRO A 48 22.86 3.64 11.10
C PRO A 48 22.04 2.35 11.29
N TRP A 49 20.74 2.46 11.61
CA TRP A 49 19.95 1.31 12.07
C TRP A 49 19.93 0.20 11.03
N GLY A 50 19.52 0.49 9.80
CA GLY A 50 19.37 -0.45 8.70
C GLY A 50 20.65 -1.20 8.35
N ALA A 51 21.80 -0.52 8.35
CA ALA A 51 23.10 -1.11 8.01
C ALA A 51 23.84 -1.77 9.19
N ASN A 52 23.41 -1.55 10.44
CA ASN A 52 24.16 -2.01 11.61
C ASN A 52 23.25 -2.69 12.64
N GLY A 53 22.52 -1.91 13.45
CA GLY A 53 21.69 -2.45 14.53
C GLY A 53 20.67 -3.48 14.04
N PHE A 54 20.03 -3.22 12.91
CA PHE A 54 19.09 -4.11 12.26
C PHE A 54 19.74 -5.42 11.82
N LEU A 55 20.85 -5.37 11.07
CA LEU A 55 21.55 -6.57 10.61
C LEU A 55 22.05 -7.43 11.79
N SER A 56 22.47 -6.79 12.89
CA SER A 56 22.96 -7.48 14.09
C SER A 56 21.92 -8.39 14.76
N ILE A 57 20.62 -8.13 14.53
CA ILE A 57 19.51 -8.93 15.05
C ILE A 57 18.77 -9.72 13.96
N ALA A 58 18.71 -9.22 12.72
CA ALA A 58 18.06 -9.88 11.59
C ALA A 58 18.69 -11.24 11.28
N GLU A 59 20.02 -11.34 11.24
CA GLU A 59 20.70 -12.60 10.98
C GLU A 59 20.38 -13.67 12.05
N PRO A 60 20.51 -13.39 13.36
CA PRO A 60 20.07 -14.30 14.40
C PRO A 60 18.61 -14.76 14.28
N ILE A 61 17.68 -13.85 13.94
CA ILE A 61 16.26 -14.20 13.73
C ILE A 61 16.12 -15.15 12.54
N ALA A 62 16.81 -14.89 11.43
CA ALA A 62 16.80 -15.75 10.24
C ALA A 62 17.33 -17.16 10.55
N ARG A 63 18.42 -17.26 11.32
CA ARG A 63 19.00 -18.55 11.73
C ARG A 63 18.07 -19.32 12.68
N LEU A 64 17.45 -18.63 13.63
CA LEU A 64 16.43 -19.20 14.51
C LEU A 64 15.22 -19.73 13.71
N TYR A 65 14.74 -18.96 12.74
CA TYR A 65 13.66 -19.42 11.88
C TYR A 65 14.03 -20.69 11.11
N ARG A 66 15.23 -20.74 10.52
CA ARG A 66 15.70 -21.94 9.79
C ARG A 66 16.01 -23.15 10.68
N SER A 67 16.22 -22.97 12.00
CA SER A 67 16.29 -24.14 12.90
C SER A 67 14.95 -24.83 13.08
N HIS A 68 13.84 -24.10 12.88
CA HIS A 68 12.47 -24.63 12.93
C HIS A 68 11.95 -24.99 11.53
N VAL A 69 12.38 -24.25 10.50
CA VAL A 69 11.94 -24.43 9.10
C VAL A 69 13.17 -24.53 8.18
N PRO A 70 13.82 -25.71 8.07
CA PRO A 70 15.11 -25.84 7.38
C PRO A 70 15.13 -25.41 5.91
N CYS A 71 14.01 -25.60 5.20
CA CYS A 71 13.85 -25.19 3.80
C CYS A 71 13.27 -23.77 3.64
N GLY A 72 13.02 -23.08 4.75
CA GLY A 72 12.41 -21.77 4.80
C GLY A 72 13.27 -20.68 4.16
N ARG A 73 12.61 -19.75 3.48
CA ARG A 73 13.24 -18.64 2.77
C ARG A 73 13.18 -17.37 3.58
N VAL A 74 14.21 -16.53 3.48
CA VAL A 74 14.31 -15.27 4.22
C VAL A 74 14.32 -14.10 3.25
N ILE A 75 13.38 -13.18 3.45
CA ILE A 75 13.31 -11.89 2.77
C ILE A 75 13.80 -10.83 3.76
N LEU A 76 14.82 -10.06 3.37
CA LEU A 76 15.28 -8.91 4.13
C LEU A 76 14.66 -7.63 3.54
N SER A 77 13.86 -6.92 4.33
CA SER A 77 13.31 -5.62 3.95
C SER A 77 14.37 -4.52 4.05
N THR A 78 14.43 -3.67 3.04
CA THR A 78 15.17 -2.39 3.07
C THR A 78 14.21 -1.19 3.04
N TRP A 79 12.97 -1.39 3.48
CA TRP A 79 11.98 -0.32 3.60
C TRP A 79 12.60 0.87 4.32
N TYR A 80 12.41 2.09 3.80
CA TYR A 80 12.96 3.34 4.36
C TYR A 80 14.49 3.38 4.59
N PHE A 81 15.27 2.54 3.91
CA PHE A 81 16.73 2.72 3.90
C PHE A 81 17.09 4.08 3.31
N ASP A 82 17.95 4.81 4.01
CA ASP A 82 18.35 6.20 3.73
C ASP A 82 17.24 7.26 3.86
N HIS A 83 16.07 6.89 4.40
CA HIS A 83 14.98 7.86 4.60
C HIS A 83 15.25 8.80 5.79
N PHE A 84 15.82 8.26 6.88
CA PHE A 84 16.06 9.01 8.13
C PHE A 84 17.54 9.36 8.37
N ILE A 85 18.46 8.62 7.76
CA ILE A 85 19.91 8.78 7.89
C ILE A 85 20.59 8.17 6.66
N ASP A 86 21.56 8.87 6.08
CA ASP A 86 22.31 8.37 4.92
C ASP A 86 23.28 7.23 5.28
N GLY A 87 23.61 6.39 4.29
CA GLY A 87 24.68 5.40 4.38
C GLY A 87 24.21 3.98 4.69
N GLU A 88 22.90 3.74 4.76
CA GLU A 88 22.32 2.43 5.04
C GLU A 88 22.44 1.49 3.86
N TRP A 89 22.21 2.00 2.64
CA TRP A 89 22.41 1.22 1.42
C TRP A 89 23.89 0.86 1.21
N GLU A 90 24.82 1.80 1.39
CA GLU A 90 26.25 1.55 1.32
C GLU A 90 26.70 0.56 2.40
N GLY A 91 26.17 0.71 3.61
CA GLY A 91 26.46 -0.18 4.73
C GLY A 91 26.00 -1.61 4.45
N LEU A 92 24.79 -1.78 3.91
CA LEU A 92 24.29 -3.08 3.47
C LEU A 92 25.13 -3.68 2.34
N ALA A 93 25.48 -2.87 1.32
CA ALA A 93 26.35 -3.31 0.23
C ALA A 93 27.73 -3.75 0.74
N LYS A 94 28.28 -3.07 1.76
CA LYS A 94 29.52 -3.46 2.42
C LYS A 94 29.35 -4.78 3.19
N ALA A 95 28.27 -4.93 3.95
CA ALA A 95 27.98 -6.15 4.71
C ALA A 95 27.77 -7.35 3.78
N PHE A 96 27.09 -7.15 2.64
CA PHE A 96 26.78 -8.17 1.65
C PHE A 96 27.71 -8.09 0.44
N ARG A 97 28.98 -7.70 0.66
CA ARG A 97 30.01 -7.76 -0.40
C ARG A 97 30.11 -9.17 -1.00
N ASN A 98 29.94 -10.17 -0.13
CA ASN A 98 29.68 -11.54 -0.52
C ASN A 98 28.21 -11.85 -0.23
N ARG A 99 27.59 -12.68 -1.06
CA ARG A 99 26.20 -13.13 -0.85
C ARG A 99 26.08 -13.77 0.54
N PRO A 100 25.19 -13.28 1.42
CA PRO A 100 24.98 -13.87 2.73
C PRO A 100 24.34 -15.27 2.59
N ASP A 101 24.63 -16.16 3.54
CA ASP A 101 24.05 -17.51 3.59
C ASP A 101 22.66 -17.54 4.22
N TRP A 102 22.25 -16.47 4.93
CA TRP A 102 21.03 -16.39 5.73
C TRP A 102 19.89 -15.59 5.08
N VAL A 103 20.12 -14.97 3.92
CA VAL A 103 19.11 -14.21 3.15
C VAL A 103 18.93 -14.82 1.77
N ASP A 104 17.68 -14.98 1.33
CA ASP A 104 17.34 -15.46 -0.01
C ASP A 104 16.95 -14.32 -0.96
N TYR A 105 16.30 -13.28 -0.45
CA TYR A 105 15.76 -12.14 -1.21
C TYR A 105 15.99 -10.81 -0.49
N ILE A 106 16.12 -9.73 -1.25
CA ILE A 106 16.02 -8.37 -0.73
C ILE A 106 14.69 -7.77 -1.23
N MET A 107 13.85 -7.30 -0.32
CA MET A 107 12.69 -6.48 -0.67
C MET A 107 13.13 -5.03 -0.73
N VAL A 108 12.92 -4.39 -1.88
CA VAL A 108 13.24 -3.00 -2.17
C VAL A 108 11.96 -2.30 -2.62
N ASP A 109 11.52 -1.32 -1.84
CA ASP A 109 10.47 -0.38 -2.23
C ASP A 109 10.41 0.80 -1.24
N ASP A 110 9.56 1.78 -1.55
CA ASP A 110 9.26 2.94 -0.70
C ASP A 110 7.77 3.33 -0.83
N SER A 111 7.25 4.20 0.05
CA SER A 111 5.85 4.65 0.05
C SER A 111 5.57 5.86 -0.85
N GLY A 112 6.56 6.29 -1.63
CA GLY A 112 6.58 7.57 -2.34
C GLY A 112 6.40 7.49 -3.86
N ASP A 113 6.74 8.62 -4.50
CA ASP A 113 6.69 8.79 -5.96
C ASP A 113 7.81 8.06 -6.71
N THR A 114 8.81 7.51 -6.00
CA THR A 114 10.05 7.00 -6.58
C THR A 114 10.45 5.65 -5.99
N PHE A 115 10.99 4.79 -6.85
CA PHE A 115 11.66 3.56 -6.42
C PHE A 115 13.08 3.86 -5.90
N PRO A 116 13.59 3.14 -4.87
CA PRO A 116 14.95 3.33 -4.37
C PRO A 116 16.02 3.25 -5.48
N ASP A 117 16.79 4.32 -5.62
CA ASP A 117 17.73 4.50 -6.74
C ASP A 117 19.06 3.72 -6.57
N TYR A 118 19.49 3.50 -5.32
CA TYR A 118 20.75 2.82 -5.03
C TYR A 118 20.88 1.44 -5.72
N PRO A 119 19.94 0.48 -5.54
CA PRO A 119 20.06 -0.82 -6.20
C PRO A 119 19.97 -0.75 -7.73
N LEU A 120 19.36 0.30 -8.29
CA LEU A 120 19.31 0.52 -9.74
C LEU A 120 20.67 0.96 -10.30
N ARG A 121 21.43 1.78 -9.55
CA ARG A 121 22.74 2.31 -9.97
C ARG A 121 23.91 1.38 -9.63
N HIS A 122 23.86 0.74 -8.46
CA HIS A 122 24.98 -0.01 -7.91
C HIS A 122 24.79 -1.53 -7.97
N GLY A 123 23.60 -1.98 -8.35
CA GLY A 123 23.20 -3.38 -8.26
C GLY A 123 22.71 -3.75 -6.86
N VAL A 124 21.97 -4.85 -6.79
CA VAL A 124 21.37 -5.34 -5.55
C VAL A 124 22.46 -5.89 -4.62
N PRO A 125 22.55 -5.45 -3.35
CA PRO A 125 23.52 -5.98 -2.39
C PRO A 125 23.52 -7.51 -2.32
N GLY A 126 24.71 -8.12 -2.34
CA GLY A 126 24.87 -9.58 -2.33
C GLY A 126 24.48 -10.30 -3.63
N GLY A 127 24.09 -9.57 -4.70
CA GLY A 127 23.59 -10.17 -5.93
C GLY A 127 22.33 -11.01 -5.71
N LEU A 128 21.55 -10.66 -4.69
CA LEU A 128 20.31 -11.35 -4.33
C LEU A 128 19.19 -10.96 -5.30
N PRO A 129 18.21 -11.85 -5.56
CA PRO A 129 17.00 -11.48 -6.29
C PRO A 129 16.23 -10.39 -5.51
N MET A 130 15.80 -9.36 -6.24
CA MET A 130 15.08 -8.22 -5.70
C MET A 130 13.57 -8.45 -5.77
N LEU A 131 12.87 -8.20 -4.68
CA LEU A 131 11.40 -8.20 -4.62
C LEU A 131 10.90 -6.77 -4.48
N ASN A 132 9.77 -6.45 -5.09
CA ASN A 132 9.09 -5.18 -4.83
C ASN A 132 7.95 -5.32 -3.82
N PHE A 133 7.59 -4.18 -3.22
CA PHE A 133 6.51 -4.03 -2.26
C PHE A 133 5.72 -2.74 -2.52
N PRO A 134 5.05 -2.64 -3.68
CA PRO A 134 4.42 -1.39 -4.07
C PRO A 134 3.28 -1.06 -3.12
N GLU A 135 3.27 0.18 -2.62
CA GLU A 135 2.13 0.78 -1.94
C GLU A 135 1.00 0.97 -2.96
N ILE A 136 -0.19 0.40 -2.70
CA ILE A 136 -1.34 0.53 -3.61
C ILE A 136 -2.61 1.10 -2.97
N SER A 137 -2.57 1.55 -1.74
CA SER A 137 -3.74 1.79 -0.86
C SER A 137 -3.77 3.18 -0.23
N MET A 138 -2.61 3.70 0.19
CA MET A 138 -2.42 4.90 0.98
C MET A 138 -1.91 6.09 0.16
N TYR A 139 -1.32 5.85 -1.01
CA TYR A 139 -0.66 6.87 -1.80
C TYR A 139 -1.60 8.06 -2.12
N LYS A 140 -1.26 9.22 -1.56
CA LYS A 140 -2.00 10.49 -1.68
C LYS A 140 -3.51 10.29 -1.52
N SER A 141 -3.95 9.50 -0.54
CA SER A 141 -5.36 9.20 -0.32
C SER A 141 -5.71 9.14 1.16
N TRP A 142 -6.99 9.34 1.46
CA TRP A 142 -7.57 8.92 2.73
C TRP A 142 -7.92 7.45 2.59
N TRP A 143 -7.22 6.55 3.28
CA TRP A 143 -7.12 5.10 3.02
C TRP A 143 -8.51 4.42 2.93
N GLY A 144 -9.10 4.47 1.73
CA GLY A 144 -10.47 4.05 1.44
C GLY A 144 -11.59 5.02 1.81
N GLY A 145 -11.29 6.12 2.50
CA GLY A 145 -12.28 7.03 3.09
C GLY A 145 -13.27 7.64 2.09
N VAL A 146 -12.88 7.79 0.83
CA VAL A 146 -13.73 8.37 -0.23
C VAL A 146 -14.19 7.36 -1.28
N GLY A 147 -13.96 6.06 -1.08
CA GLY A 147 -14.32 5.02 -2.06
C GLY A 147 -13.08 4.45 -2.75
N ALA A 148 -13.24 4.04 -4.02
CA ALA A 148 -12.14 3.46 -4.80
C ALA A 148 -10.92 4.39 -4.91
N ASN A 149 -9.72 3.81 -4.90
CA ASN A 149 -8.43 4.51 -5.00
C ASN A 149 -7.63 4.01 -6.23
N PRO A 150 -7.96 4.43 -7.46
CA PRO A 150 -7.25 3.96 -8.65
C PRO A 150 -5.90 4.67 -8.84
N LEU A 151 -4.83 3.90 -9.09
CA LEU A 151 -3.44 4.38 -9.22
C LEU A 151 -2.77 3.93 -10.53
N LEU A 152 -3.47 4.03 -11.66
CA LEU A 152 -3.03 3.45 -12.94
C LEU A 152 -1.69 4.02 -13.42
N ARG A 153 -1.58 5.34 -13.47
CA ARG A 153 -0.38 6.01 -13.99
C ARG A 153 0.76 5.95 -12.99
N HIS A 154 0.46 6.11 -11.71
CA HIS A 154 1.44 6.02 -10.64
C HIS A 154 2.12 4.64 -10.62
N LEU A 155 1.32 3.56 -10.63
CA LEU A 155 1.87 2.20 -10.63
C LEU A 155 2.57 1.85 -11.94
N GLN A 156 2.10 2.35 -13.10
CA GLN A 156 2.84 2.21 -14.35
C GLN A 156 4.21 2.87 -14.26
N ALA A 157 4.30 4.10 -13.73
CA ALA A 157 5.55 4.82 -13.62
C ALA A 157 6.57 4.11 -12.72
N LEU A 158 6.13 3.56 -11.57
CA LEU A 158 6.97 2.74 -10.71
C LEU A 158 7.41 1.45 -11.42
N TRP A 159 6.50 0.80 -12.14
CA TRP A 159 6.79 -0.45 -12.86
C TRP A 159 7.75 -0.24 -14.03
N ASP A 160 7.65 0.86 -14.77
CA ASP A 160 8.57 1.19 -15.86
C ASP A 160 10.02 1.33 -15.38
N VAL A 161 10.20 1.74 -14.12
CA VAL A 161 11.51 1.82 -13.46
C VAL A 161 11.93 0.45 -12.92
N ALA A 162 11.09 -0.18 -12.08
CA ALA A 162 11.50 -1.33 -11.28
C ALA A 162 11.27 -2.70 -11.96
N GLY A 163 10.28 -2.81 -12.84
CA GLY A 163 9.72 -4.09 -13.33
C GLY A 163 10.74 -5.02 -13.99
N LYS A 164 11.74 -4.47 -14.67
CA LYS A 164 12.82 -5.25 -15.31
C LYS A 164 13.90 -5.75 -14.34
N HIS A 165 13.92 -5.24 -13.12
CA HIS A 165 14.92 -5.53 -12.09
C HIS A 165 14.41 -6.48 -11.01
N VAL A 166 13.09 -6.63 -10.88
CA VAL A 166 12.47 -7.43 -9.82
C VAL A 166 12.28 -8.88 -10.27
N ALA A 167 12.48 -9.81 -9.34
CA ALA A 167 12.22 -11.23 -9.50
C ALA A 167 10.77 -11.61 -9.13
N GLY A 168 10.02 -10.66 -8.56
CA GLY A 168 8.65 -10.81 -8.07
C GLY A 168 8.35 -9.77 -7.01
N GLY A 169 7.27 -9.96 -6.26
CA GLY A 169 6.94 -9.12 -5.12
C GLY A 169 5.51 -9.34 -4.65
N PHE A 170 5.01 -8.44 -3.83
CA PHE A 170 3.67 -8.50 -3.28
C PHE A 170 3.22 -7.08 -2.92
N PRO A 171 1.98 -6.65 -3.20
CA PRO A 171 1.56 -5.29 -2.91
C PRO A 171 1.27 -5.07 -1.42
N TYR A 172 1.54 -3.86 -0.91
CA TYR A 172 0.98 -3.41 0.36
C TYR A 172 -0.48 -2.98 0.16
N SER A 173 -1.39 -3.59 0.91
CA SER A 173 -2.83 -3.39 0.75
C SER A 173 -3.51 -3.25 2.11
N GLU A 174 -4.35 -2.23 2.24
CA GLU A 174 -5.15 -1.91 3.42
C GLU A 174 -6.63 -2.28 3.26
N GLY A 175 -7.11 -2.50 2.04
CA GLY A 175 -8.52 -2.80 1.87
C GLY A 175 -8.99 -3.18 0.48
N ILE A 176 -10.31 -3.25 0.34
CA ILE A 176 -10.97 -3.61 -0.91
C ILE A 176 -11.04 -2.42 -1.91
N TYR A 177 -10.80 -1.20 -1.44
CA TYR A 177 -10.94 0.01 -2.26
C TYR A 177 -9.83 0.19 -3.31
N GLU A 178 -8.71 -0.51 -3.18
CA GLU A 178 -7.64 -0.60 -4.20
C GLU A 178 -7.69 -1.89 -5.05
N ASP A 179 -8.83 -2.58 -5.13
CA ASP A 179 -8.92 -3.86 -5.87
C ASP A 179 -8.46 -3.77 -7.33
N ILE A 180 -8.72 -2.64 -8.00
CA ILE A 180 -8.20 -2.35 -9.35
C ILE A 180 -6.66 -2.39 -9.36
N ASN A 181 -6.02 -1.82 -8.34
CA ASN A 181 -4.56 -1.78 -8.23
C ASN A 181 -3.97 -3.17 -7.99
N LYS A 182 -4.67 -4.04 -7.24
CA LYS A 182 -4.28 -5.45 -7.08
C LYS A 182 -4.23 -6.17 -8.42
N ALA A 183 -5.21 -5.93 -9.29
CA ALA A 183 -5.22 -6.49 -10.64
C ALA A 183 -4.04 -5.98 -11.47
N ILE A 184 -3.70 -4.69 -11.37
CA ILE A 184 -2.52 -4.11 -12.03
C ILE A 184 -1.23 -4.81 -11.59
N ILE A 185 -0.96 -4.87 -10.28
CA ILE A 185 0.27 -5.48 -9.75
C ILE A 185 0.34 -6.97 -10.08
N ALA A 186 -0.76 -7.71 -9.95
CA ALA A 186 -0.78 -9.13 -10.30
C ALA A 186 -0.46 -9.36 -11.78
N GLN A 187 -0.99 -8.52 -12.68
CA GLN A 187 -0.71 -8.64 -14.12
C GLN A 187 0.70 -8.19 -14.50
N PHE A 188 1.25 -7.16 -13.85
CA PHE A 188 2.65 -6.79 -14.00
C PHE A 188 3.59 -7.93 -13.60
N GLN A 189 3.35 -8.55 -12.46
CA GLN A 189 4.18 -9.67 -11.98
C GLN A 189 4.00 -10.93 -12.84
N TRP A 190 2.83 -11.15 -13.42
CA TRP A 190 2.57 -12.29 -14.31
C TRP A 190 3.13 -12.08 -15.73
N LYS A 191 2.93 -10.88 -16.31
CA LYS A 191 3.33 -10.51 -17.67
C LYS A 191 3.78 -9.05 -17.71
N GLY A 192 5.03 -8.81 -17.33
CA GLY A 192 5.59 -7.47 -17.12
C GLY A 192 5.64 -6.49 -18.31
N MET A 193 5.32 -6.94 -19.53
CA MET A 193 5.26 -6.09 -20.72
C MET A 193 3.87 -5.46 -20.97
N ARG A 194 2.89 -5.74 -20.11
CA ARG A 194 1.54 -5.15 -20.22
C ARG A 194 1.55 -3.71 -19.71
N SER A 195 0.63 -2.88 -20.24
CA SER A 195 0.35 -1.56 -19.68
C SER A 195 -0.76 -1.62 -18.63
N ALA A 196 -0.70 -0.75 -17.60
CA ALA A 196 -1.74 -0.60 -16.59
C ALA A 196 -3.10 -0.28 -17.22
N VAL A 197 -3.12 0.55 -18.28
CA VAL A 197 -4.35 0.91 -18.98
C VAL A 197 -4.99 -0.31 -19.63
N ASP A 198 -4.21 -1.16 -20.32
CA ASP A 198 -4.75 -2.38 -20.94
C ASP A 198 -5.28 -3.36 -19.88
N ILE A 199 -4.57 -3.48 -18.75
CA ILE A 199 -5.00 -4.31 -17.63
C ILE A 199 -6.34 -3.81 -17.06
N VAL A 200 -6.48 -2.50 -16.85
CA VAL A 200 -7.73 -1.93 -16.32
C VAL A 200 -8.87 -2.03 -17.33
N ARG A 201 -8.60 -1.88 -18.64
CA ARG A 201 -9.61 -2.11 -19.67
C ARG A 201 -10.19 -3.52 -19.60
N GLU A 202 -9.33 -4.53 -19.43
CA GLU A 202 -9.77 -5.92 -19.24
C GLU A 202 -10.52 -6.12 -17.92
N TYR A 203 -10.02 -5.56 -16.82
CA TYR A 203 -10.70 -5.61 -15.52
C TYR A 203 -12.11 -5.02 -15.58
N VAL A 204 -12.27 -3.86 -16.22
CA VAL A 204 -13.57 -3.20 -16.38
C VAL A 204 -14.51 -4.04 -17.25
N ALA A 205 -13.99 -4.61 -18.33
CA ALA A 205 -14.77 -5.50 -19.18
C ALA A 205 -15.25 -6.76 -18.44
N SER A 206 -14.42 -7.33 -17.57
CA SER A 206 -14.73 -8.56 -16.83
C SER A 206 -15.63 -8.33 -15.61
N GLU A 207 -15.35 -7.31 -14.80
CA GLU A 207 -16.08 -7.07 -13.55
C GLU A 207 -17.37 -6.27 -13.79
N TYR A 208 -17.42 -5.44 -14.83
CA TYR A 208 -18.56 -4.56 -15.10
C TYR A 208 -19.29 -4.89 -16.41
N SER A 209 -18.72 -4.49 -17.55
CA SER A 209 -19.24 -4.76 -18.90
C SER A 209 -18.27 -4.24 -19.95
N VAL A 210 -18.23 -4.88 -21.11
CA VAL A 210 -17.52 -4.38 -22.30
C VAL A 210 -18.08 -3.04 -22.79
N ASP A 211 -19.37 -2.76 -22.55
CA ASP A 211 -20.06 -1.57 -23.06
C ASP A 211 -19.68 -0.28 -22.32
N VAL A 212 -19.03 -0.39 -21.16
CA VAL A 212 -18.71 0.76 -20.29
C VAL A 212 -17.21 1.05 -20.19
N VAL A 213 -16.37 0.28 -20.90
CA VAL A 213 -14.91 0.32 -20.75
C VAL A 213 -14.35 1.73 -20.93
N ASP A 214 -14.72 2.41 -22.00
CA ASP A 214 -14.15 3.73 -22.31
C ASP A 214 -14.60 4.81 -21.31
N ASP A 215 -15.87 4.80 -20.92
CA ASP A 215 -16.42 5.75 -19.94
C ASP A 215 -15.77 5.54 -18.56
N VAL A 216 -15.66 4.30 -18.10
CA VAL A 216 -15.08 3.98 -16.79
C VAL A 216 -13.57 4.23 -16.75
N VAL A 217 -12.81 3.83 -17.77
CA VAL A 217 -11.36 4.07 -17.81
C VAL A 217 -11.05 5.57 -17.84
N THR A 218 -11.86 6.36 -18.55
CA THR A 218 -11.73 7.82 -18.55
C THR A 218 -12.04 8.40 -17.17
N ALA A 219 -13.06 7.89 -16.47
CA ALA A 219 -13.37 8.33 -15.12
C ALA A 219 -12.23 7.99 -14.14
N LEU A 220 -11.65 6.79 -14.21
CA LEU A 220 -10.52 6.38 -13.37
C LEU A 220 -9.30 7.30 -13.54
N ASP A 221 -8.98 7.71 -14.77
CA ASP A 221 -7.91 8.67 -15.05
C ASP A 221 -8.12 10.04 -14.39
N ILE A 222 -9.37 10.51 -14.34
CA ILE A 222 -9.72 11.75 -13.65
C ILE A 222 -9.64 11.56 -12.12
N LEU A 223 -10.18 10.46 -11.60
CA LEU A 223 -10.18 10.15 -10.17
C LEU A 223 -8.77 9.99 -9.60
N GLU A 224 -7.84 9.38 -10.34
CA GLU A 224 -6.43 9.29 -9.95
C GLU A 224 -5.78 10.68 -9.83
N LYS A 225 -6.05 11.58 -10.79
CA LYS A 225 -5.54 12.96 -10.73
C LYS A 225 -6.09 13.76 -9.56
N ASN A 226 -7.30 13.42 -9.10
CA ASN A 226 -7.99 14.06 -7.98
C ASN A 226 -7.84 13.26 -6.67
N ASN A 227 -6.93 12.29 -6.60
CA ASN A 227 -6.89 11.33 -5.50
C ASN A 227 -6.60 11.95 -4.12
N GLN A 228 -5.91 13.09 -4.10
CA GLN A 228 -5.44 13.73 -2.87
C GLN A 228 -6.57 14.43 -2.11
N HIS A 229 -7.02 13.73 -1.07
CA HIS A 229 -7.99 14.19 -0.08
C HIS A 229 -7.31 14.39 1.27
N SER A 230 -7.81 15.35 2.03
CA SER A 230 -7.37 15.62 3.41
C SER A 230 -8.57 15.82 4.33
N HIS A 231 -8.34 15.89 5.63
CA HIS A 231 -9.35 16.31 6.60
C HIS A 231 -9.05 17.70 7.13
N ARG A 232 -10.08 18.51 7.30
CA ARG A 232 -9.99 19.79 8.00
C ARG A 232 -11.24 20.03 8.83
N GLU A 233 -11.05 20.50 10.06
CA GLU A 233 -12.11 21.03 10.90
C GLU A 233 -11.86 22.52 11.15
N GLN A 234 -12.87 23.35 10.91
CA GLN A 234 -12.84 24.77 11.23
C GLN A 234 -14.19 25.17 11.84
N ASP A 235 -14.16 25.73 13.05
CA ASP A 235 -15.36 26.19 13.78
C ASP A 235 -16.47 25.12 13.88
N GLY A 236 -16.09 23.85 14.06
CA GLY A 236 -17.02 22.71 14.15
C GLY A 236 -17.59 22.24 12.80
N ILE A 237 -17.12 22.82 11.69
CA ILE A 237 -17.47 22.39 10.33
C ILE A 237 -16.34 21.52 9.79
N HIS A 238 -16.68 20.28 9.42
CA HIS A 238 -15.75 19.36 8.78
C HIS A 238 -15.80 19.49 7.26
N CYS A 239 -14.62 19.57 6.66
CA CYS A 239 -14.41 19.57 5.22
C CYS A 239 -13.43 18.46 4.84
N ILE A 240 -13.55 17.99 3.60
CA ILE A 240 -12.63 17.04 2.97
C ILE A 240 -11.97 17.73 1.78
N PRO A 241 -10.94 18.57 1.99
CA PRO A 241 -10.33 19.31 0.90
C PRO A 241 -9.70 18.37 -0.12
N MET A 242 -10.03 18.60 -1.39
CA MET A 242 -9.37 18.02 -2.54
C MET A 242 -8.26 18.97 -3.00
N GLU A 243 -7.05 18.46 -3.26
CA GLU A 243 -5.99 19.29 -3.85
C GLU A 243 -6.37 19.76 -5.27
N ARG A 244 -7.10 18.91 -5.99
CA ARG A 244 -7.55 19.15 -7.35
C ARG A 244 -9.01 18.72 -7.51
N THR A 245 -9.83 19.58 -8.09
CA THR A 245 -11.26 19.36 -8.34
C THR A 245 -11.63 19.31 -9.84
N ILE A 246 -10.63 19.47 -10.71
CA ILE A 246 -10.80 19.55 -12.16
C ILE A 246 -11.50 18.28 -12.67
N ASP A 247 -12.53 18.47 -13.51
CA ASP A 247 -13.31 17.41 -14.16
C ASP A 247 -14.03 16.43 -13.20
N ALA A 248 -14.18 16.76 -11.91
CA ALA A 248 -14.89 15.91 -10.96
C ALA A 248 -16.36 15.65 -11.37
N ASP A 249 -17.05 16.68 -11.89
CA ASP A 249 -18.41 16.56 -12.44
C ASP A 249 -18.43 15.67 -13.69
N ARG A 250 -17.41 15.76 -14.53
CA ARG A 250 -17.26 14.94 -15.74
C ARG A 250 -17.05 13.47 -15.39
N ALA A 251 -16.19 13.16 -14.42
CA ALA A 251 -15.98 11.81 -13.91
C ALA A 251 -17.30 11.21 -13.39
N TRP A 252 -18.07 12.02 -12.65
CA TRP A 252 -19.37 11.59 -12.16
C TRP A 252 -20.37 11.31 -13.30
N GLN A 253 -20.48 12.20 -14.28
CA GLN A 253 -21.34 12.00 -15.46
C GLN A 253 -20.97 10.73 -16.25
N LEU A 254 -19.68 10.43 -16.40
CA LEU A 254 -19.18 9.20 -17.02
C LEU A 254 -19.69 7.96 -16.28
N LEU A 255 -19.56 7.95 -14.94
CA LEU A 255 -19.99 6.84 -14.10
C LEU A 255 -21.52 6.68 -14.07
N GLN A 256 -22.29 7.77 -14.14
CA GLN A 256 -23.75 7.71 -14.26
C GLN A 256 -24.20 7.09 -15.60
N ARG A 257 -23.54 7.46 -16.70
CA ARG A 257 -23.83 6.83 -18.01
C ARG A 257 -23.49 5.35 -18.01
N ALA A 258 -22.35 4.99 -17.44
CA ALA A 258 -21.97 3.59 -17.27
C ALA A 258 -23.00 2.84 -16.42
N ASP A 259 -23.41 3.35 -15.25
CA ASP A 259 -24.42 2.72 -14.38
C ASP A 259 -25.71 2.38 -15.12
N ALA A 260 -26.20 3.28 -15.99
CA ALA A 260 -27.42 3.07 -16.76
C ALA A 260 -27.35 1.87 -17.73
N LEU A 261 -26.14 1.46 -18.13
CA LEU A 261 -25.90 0.32 -19.01
C LEU A 261 -25.62 -0.99 -18.25
N LEU A 262 -25.37 -0.91 -16.95
CA LEU A 262 -24.99 -2.08 -16.15
C LEU A 262 -26.19 -2.91 -15.71
N SER A 263 -25.97 -4.22 -15.66
CA SER A 263 -26.96 -5.15 -15.13
C SER A 263 -27.31 -4.83 -13.67
N PRO A 264 -28.52 -5.18 -13.18
CA PRO A 264 -28.87 -4.98 -11.78
C PRO A 264 -27.94 -5.68 -10.79
N GLN A 265 -27.26 -6.76 -11.21
CA GLN A 265 -26.31 -7.48 -10.37
C GLN A 265 -25.00 -6.71 -10.22
N VAL A 266 -24.42 -6.24 -11.34
CA VAL A 266 -23.17 -5.46 -11.32
C VAL A 266 -23.37 -4.17 -10.52
N ARG A 267 -24.51 -3.49 -10.71
CA ARG A 267 -24.82 -2.27 -9.96
C ARG A 267 -24.86 -2.44 -8.45
N LYS A 268 -25.10 -3.66 -7.95
CA LYS A 268 -25.09 -4.01 -6.53
C LYS A 268 -23.77 -4.60 -6.06
N SER A 269 -22.84 -4.88 -6.96
CA SER A 269 -21.52 -5.40 -6.60
C SER A 269 -20.73 -4.34 -5.83
N TRP A 270 -20.00 -4.76 -4.80
CA TRP A 270 -19.20 -3.84 -4.00
C TRP A 270 -18.17 -3.10 -4.87
N ARG A 271 -17.55 -3.78 -5.85
CA ARG A 271 -16.56 -3.19 -6.78
C ARG A 271 -17.12 -1.98 -7.51
N TRP A 272 -18.31 -2.13 -8.09
CA TRP A 272 -18.96 -1.02 -8.76
C TRP A 272 -19.37 0.08 -7.77
N ARG A 273 -19.95 -0.30 -6.63
CA ARG A 273 -20.45 0.68 -5.65
C ARG A 273 -19.34 1.58 -5.12
N ILE A 274 -18.18 1.05 -4.77
CA ILE A 274 -17.07 1.87 -4.24
C ILE A 274 -16.55 2.87 -5.26
N LEU A 275 -16.57 2.52 -6.56
CA LEU A 275 -16.17 3.40 -7.65
C LEU A 275 -17.24 4.45 -7.96
N TYR A 276 -18.49 4.02 -8.03
CA TYR A 276 -19.63 4.90 -8.27
C TYR A 276 -19.78 5.95 -7.18
N LEU A 277 -19.68 5.54 -5.91
CA LEU A 277 -19.74 6.45 -4.76
C LEU A 277 -18.55 7.40 -4.74
N ARG A 278 -17.34 6.95 -5.12
CA ARG A 278 -16.17 7.83 -5.26
C ARG A 278 -16.43 8.98 -6.24
N GLY A 279 -17.00 8.67 -7.42
CA GLY A 279 -17.38 9.70 -8.39
C GLY A 279 -18.40 10.71 -7.85
N LEU A 280 -19.41 10.23 -7.12
CA LEU A 280 -20.41 11.08 -6.47
C LEU A 280 -19.76 11.99 -5.43
N ILE A 281 -18.92 11.43 -4.56
CA ILE A 281 -18.26 12.15 -3.47
C ILE A 281 -17.36 13.25 -4.02
N ASP A 282 -16.48 12.95 -4.98
CA ASP A 282 -15.58 13.94 -5.58
C ASP A 282 -16.37 15.08 -6.24
N ALA A 283 -17.45 14.77 -6.96
CA ALA A 283 -18.30 15.79 -7.60
C ALA A 283 -19.06 16.67 -6.58
N GLU A 284 -19.60 16.08 -5.52
CA GLU A 284 -20.30 16.82 -4.46
C GLU A 284 -19.32 17.69 -3.66
N LEU A 285 -18.14 17.18 -3.32
CA LEU A 285 -17.09 17.95 -2.63
C LEU A 285 -16.62 19.13 -3.50
N ALA A 286 -16.34 18.88 -4.78
CA ALA A 286 -15.91 19.92 -5.72
C ALA A 286 -16.96 21.04 -5.88
N ALA A 287 -18.25 20.71 -5.89
CA ALA A 287 -19.34 21.66 -6.07
C ALA A 287 -19.72 22.45 -4.79
N ASN A 288 -19.28 22.00 -3.61
CA ASN A 288 -19.73 22.53 -2.32
C ASN A 288 -18.57 22.98 -1.42
N ASP A 289 -17.52 23.56 -1.99
CA ASP A 289 -16.33 24.05 -1.25
C ASP A 289 -15.71 22.98 -0.33
N CYS A 290 -15.71 21.72 -0.79
CA CYS A 290 -15.21 20.56 -0.05
C CYS A 290 -15.96 20.26 1.27
N ARG A 291 -17.18 20.79 1.45
CA ARG A 291 -18.02 20.50 2.62
C ARG A 291 -18.75 19.17 2.46
N ILE A 292 -18.93 18.46 3.57
CA ILE A 292 -19.70 17.21 3.60
C ILE A 292 -21.20 17.51 3.49
N THR A 293 -21.76 17.34 2.31
CA THR A 293 -23.22 17.42 2.06
C THR A 293 -23.95 16.19 2.62
N ASP A 294 -25.28 16.24 2.67
CA ASP A 294 -26.07 15.07 3.09
C ASP A 294 -25.93 13.89 2.13
N LYS A 295 -25.70 14.16 0.83
CA LYS A 295 -25.39 13.10 -0.14
C LYS A 295 -24.03 12.46 0.10
N CYS A 296 -23.01 13.27 0.44
CA CYS A 296 -21.71 12.71 0.85
C CYS A 296 -21.89 11.84 2.10
N GLU A 297 -22.68 12.29 3.08
CA GLU A 297 -22.95 11.52 4.30
C GLU A 297 -23.64 10.18 4.01
N GLU A 298 -24.62 10.15 3.10
CA GLU A 298 -25.27 8.91 2.66
C GLU A 298 -24.28 7.97 1.96
N ALA A 299 -23.44 8.52 1.07
CA ALA A 299 -22.40 7.76 0.38
C ALA A 299 -21.36 7.18 1.35
N PHE A 300 -20.89 7.97 2.33
CA PHE A 300 -19.95 7.51 3.35
C PHE A 300 -20.55 6.40 4.21
N LYS A 301 -21.84 6.47 4.58
CA LYS A 301 -22.51 5.39 5.31
C LYS A 301 -22.59 4.11 4.50
N GLU A 302 -22.85 4.21 3.20
CA GLU A 302 -22.83 3.03 2.32
C GLU A 302 -21.42 2.43 2.25
N LEU A 303 -20.38 3.26 2.08
CA LEU A 303 -18.99 2.79 2.10
C LEU A 303 -18.63 2.11 3.44
N VAL A 304 -19.05 2.67 4.58
CA VAL A 304 -18.83 2.05 5.91
C VAL A 304 -19.42 0.64 5.94
N SER A 305 -20.65 0.49 5.44
CA SER A 305 -21.33 -0.82 5.38
C SER A 305 -20.64 -1.79 4.43
N ILE A 306 -20.14 -1.32 3.29
CA ILE A 306 -19.41 -2.17 2.32
C ILE A 306 -18.09 -2.65 2.91
N TYR A 307 -17.39 -1.79 3.67
CA TYR A 307 -16.08 -2.09 4.23
C TYR A 307 -16.14 -2.84 5.56
N HIS A 308 -17.31 -2.89 6.21
CA HIS A 308 -17.45 -3.28 7.62
C HIS A 308 -16.59 -2.41 8.56
N ALA A 309 -16.59 -1.09 8.30
CA ALA A 309 -15.75 -0.11 8.99
C ALA A 309 -16.43 0.55 10.19
N GLU A 310 -17.53 -0.01 10.70
CA GLU A 310 -18.34 0.59 11.77
C GLU A 310 -17.56 0.84 13.05
N ASN A 311 -16.45 0.12 13.28
CA ASN A 311 -15.56 0.29 14.44
C ASN A 311 -14.10 0.55 14.04
N ALA A 312 -13.84 0.80 12.76
CA ALA A 312 -12.48 1.02 12.27
C ALA A 312 -11.95 2.40 12.70
N ALA A 313 -10.62 2.53 12.73
CA ALA A 313 -9.94 3.81 12.92
C ALA A 313 -10.30 4.79 11.80
N LEU A 314 -10.23 6.09 12.08
CA LEU A 314 -10.70 7.10 11.12
C LEU A 314 -9.88 7.11 9.82
N VAL A 315 -8.59 6.80 9.90
CA VAL A 315 -7.68 6.75 8.75
C VAL A 315 -8.06 5.70 7.71
N VAL A 316 -8.68 4.60 8.14
CA VAL A 316 -9.12 3.46 7.29
C VAL A 316 -10.63 3.37 7.16
N SER A 317 -11.36 4.46 7.47
CA SER A 317 -12.82 4.48 7.38
C SER A 317 -13.37 5.73 6.69
N PRO A 318 -14.53 5.63 6.02
CA PRO A 318 -15.21 6.78 5.46
C PRO A 318 -15.60 7.80 6.54
N PRO A 319 -15.37 9.11 6.30
CA PRO A 319 -15.55 10.16 7.29
C PRO A 319 -17.02 10.58 7.45
N THR A 320 -17.85 9.67 7.94
CA THR A 320 -19.22 10.03 8.35
C THR A 320 -19.17 11.08 9.47
N ARG A 321 -20.20 11.92 9.56
CA ARG A 321 -20.32 12.90 10.66
C ARG A 321 -20.25 12.23 12.04
N GLU A 322 -20.71 10.99 12.17
CA GLU A 322 -20.57 10.21 13.40
C GLU A 322 -19.11 9.81 13.67
N ALA A 323 -18.41 9.25 12.67
CA ALA A 323 -17.00 8.86 12.81
C ALA A 323 -16.11 10.04 13.20
N LEU A 324 -16.35 11.21 12.59
CA LEU A 324 -15.64 12.46 12.88
C LEU A 324 -15.92 12.96 14.30
N LYS A 325 -17.16 12.90 14.78
CA LYS A 325 -17.54 13.30 16.15
C LYS A 325 -16.92 12.43 17.23
N LEU A 326 -16.83 11.12 16.98
CA LEU A 326 -16.29 10.17 17.94
C LEU A 326 -14.78 10.35 18.17
N LYS A 327 -14.10 11.22 17.39
CA LYS A 327 -12.64 11.42 17.43
C LYS A 327 -11.91 10.07 17.52
N ARG A 328 -12.40 9.08 16.78
CA ARG A 328 -11.74 7.76 16.72
C ARG A 328 -10.29 8.01 16.41
N SER A 329 -9.40 7.37 17.18
CA SER A 329 -7.97 7.66 17.09
C SER A 329 -7.53 7.56 15.62
N TRP A 330 -6.65 8.48 15.23
CA TRP A 330 -6.04 8.48 13.90
C TRP A 330 -5.11 7.29 13.69
N LEU A 331 -4.83 6.51 14.75
CA LEU A 331 -4.01 5.30 14.78
C LEU A 331 -4.63 4.28 15.74
#